data_AF-A0AAC8QG10-F1
#
_entry.id   AF-A0AAC8QG10-F1
#
_cell.length_a   1.000
_cell.length_b   1.000
_cell.length_c   1.000
_cell.angle_alpha   90.00
_cell.angle_beta   90.00
_cell.angle_gamma   90.00
#
_symmetry.space_group_name_H-M   'P 1'
#
loop_
_entity.id
_entity.type
_entity.pdbx_description
1 polymer ?
#
loop_
_entity_poly.entity_id
_entity_poly.type
_entity_poly.pdbx_seq_one_letter_code
_entity_poly.pdbx_strand_id
1 'polypeptide(L)'
;MRKGDPEPVHEFEPGPAITDTQALTAWLEANRGKRLRLPVVIERGEPGHGFKRSRVGDVELHVTDLALGVPLSERIAQKCGRDAARCALWLEGRYGEKPPFPNDHPQYEVLKVGDVVDETVELKGERAK
;
A
#
# COMPACT_ATOMS: atom_id res chain seq x y z
N MET A 1 10.27 -24.14 -6.27
CA MET A 1 10.25 -23.72 -4.85
C MET A 1 9.20 -24.54 -4.13
N ARG A 2 9.50 -25.13 -2.97
CA ARG A 2 8.60 -26.05 -2.27
C ARG A 2 7.55 -25.25 -1.49
N LYS A 3 6.33 -25.77 -1.45
CA LYS A 3 5.19 -25.25 -0.69
C LYS A 3 5.49 -25.46 0.80
N GLY A 4 5.84 -24.41 1.55
CA GLY A 4 6.04 -24.48 3.00
C GLY A 4 7.31 -23.87 3.59
N ASP A 5 8.18 -23.25 2.78
CA ASP A 5 9.21 -22.38 3.36
C ASP A 5 8.50 -21.17 4.03
N PRO A 6 8.79 -20.85 5.31
CA PRO A 6 8.25 -19.66 5.94
C PRO A 6 8.66 -18.45 5.09
N GLU A 7 7.68 -17.60 4.75
CA GLU A 7 7.98 -16.34 4.07
C GLU A 7 9.09 -15.63 4.86
N PRO A 8 10.13 -15.09 4.21
CA PRO A 8 11.18 -14.37 4.91
C PRO A 8 10.52 -13.28 5.76
N VAL A 9 10.72 -13.38 7.08
CA VAL A 9 10.27 -12.35 8.01
C VAL A 9 11.18 -11.15 7.78
N HIS A 10 10.70 -10.21 6.98
CA HIS A 10 11.39 -8.95 6.78
C HIS A 10 11.30 -8.15 8.08
N GLU A 11 12.45 -7.77 8.64
CA GLU A 11 12.48 -6.81 9.74
C GLU A 11 12.15 -5.43 9.17
N PHE A 12 11.16 -4.79 9.76
CA PHE A 12 10.57 -3.56 9.28
C PHE A 12 11.04 -2.39 10.14
N GLU A 13 11.75 -1.44 9.55
CA GLU A 13 12.17 -0.21 10.24
C GLU A 13 11.07 0.84 10.13
N PRO A 14 10.60 1.42 11.26
CA PRO A 14 9.57 2.44 11.24
C PRO A 14 10.10 3.72 10.58
N GLY A 15 9.30 4.27 9.68
CA GLY A 15 9.45 5.57 9.07
C GLY A 15 8.77 6.67 9.88
N PRO A 16 8.58 7.86 9.28
CA PRO A 16 7.88 8.96 9.93
C PRO A 16 6.38 8.64 10.14
N ALA A 17 5.75 9.39 11.04
CA ALA A 17 4.31 9.36 11.22
C ALA A 17 3.61 9.76 9.92
N ILE A 18 2.53 9.05 9.54
CA ILE A 18 1.81 9.34 8.30
C ILE A 18 1.09 10.71 8.31
N THR A 19 0.96 11.32 9.48
CA THR A 19 0.41 12.67 9.68
C THR A 19 1.41 13.78 9.37
N ASP A 20 2.71 13.49 9.33
CA ASP A 20 3.74 14.44 8.90
C ASP A 20 3.99 14.28 7.40
N THR A 21 3.15 14.94 6.60
CA THR A 21 3.17 14.81 5.14
C THR A 21 4.53 15.16 4.55
N GLN A 22 5.23 16.17 5.08
CA GLN A 22 6.53 16.59 4.55
C GLN A 22 7.60 15.53 4.83
N ALA A 23 7.70 15.04 6.06
CA ALA A 23 8.66 13.99 6.41
C ALA A 23 8.33 12.68 5.70
N LEU A 24 7.04 12.34 5.57
CA LEU A 24 6.56 11.16 4.86
C LEU A 24 6.94 11.20 3.38
N THR A 25 6.67 12.29 2.67
CA THR A 25 7.06 12.43 1.26
C THR A 25 8.57 12.32 1.11
N ALA A 26 9.36 13.01 1.92
CA ALA A 26 10.82 12.92 1.87
C ALA A 26 11.33 11.49 2.09
N TRP A 27 10.73 10.76 3.04
CA TRP A 27 11.08 9.37 3.34
C TRP A 27 10.68 8.41 2.22
N LEU A 28 9.51 8.58 1.61
CA LEU A 28 9.08 7.79 0.46
C LEU A 28 10.03 7.98 -0.73
N GLU A 29 10.36 9.23 -1.05
CA GLU A 29 11.29 9.57 -2.13
C GLU A 29 12.70 9.02 -1.90
N ALA A 30 13.21 9.09 -0.67
CA ALA A 30 14.51 8.50 -0.30
C ALA A 30 14.54 6.96 -0.39
N ASN A 31 13.38 6.31 -0.45
CA ASN A 31 13.23 4.86 -0.53
C ASN A 31 12.56 4.37 -1.82
N ARG A 32 12.60 5.17 -2.89
CA ARG A 32 12.18 4.71 -4.23
C ARG A 32 12.86 3.40 -4.63
N GLY A 33 12.10 2.52 -5.27
CA GLY A 33 12.53 1.20 -5.71
C GLY A 33 12.73 0.18 -4.58
N LYS A 34 12.59 0.58 -3.32
CA LYS A 34 12.66 -0.34 -2.18
C LYS A 34 11.29 -0.91 -1.84
N ARG A 35 11.31 -2.04 -1.14
CA ARG A 35 10.12 -2.66 -0.55
C ARG A 35 9.73 -1.94 0.73
N LEU A 36 8.56 -1.33 0.73
CA LEU A 36 7.96 -0.63 1.84
C LEU A 36 6.70 -1.38 2.28
N ARG A 37 6.28 -1.14 3.52
CA ARG A 37 4.99 -1.54 4.06
C ARG A 37 4.30 -0.29 4.60
N LEU A 38 3.19 0.08 3.97
CA LEU A 38 2.51 1.35 4.19
C LEU A 38 1.09 1.07 4.69
N PRO A 39 0.59 1.87 5.65
CA PRO A 39 -0.83 1.84 6.00
C PRO A 39 -1.59 2.65 4.95
N VAL A 40 -2.22 1.96 4.00
CA VAL A 40 -2.87 2.60 2.85
C VAL A 40 -4.38 2.57 3.04
N VAL A 41 -4.98 3.73 2.85
CA VAL A 41 -6.42 3.90 2.75
C VAL A 41 -6.83 3.79 1.29
N ILE A 42 -7.68 2.83 0.98
CA ILE A 42 -8.27 2.62 -0.34
C ILE A 42 -9.73 3.04 -0.30
N GLU A 43 -10.11 3.94 -1.20
CA GLU A 43 -11.50 4.30 -1.49
C GLU A 43 -11.91 3.62 -2.79
N ARG A 44 -12.99 2.84 -2.76
CA ARG A 44 -13.47 2.11 -3.93
C ARG A 44 -14.28 3.04 -4.84
N GLY A 45 -14.04 2.90 -6.14
CA GLY A 45 -14.88 3.50 -7.15
C GLY A 45 -16.21 2.78 -7.32
N GLU A 46 -17.01 3.26 -8.25
CA GLU A 46 -18.25 2.60 -8.65
C GLU A 46 -17.97 1.17 -9.16
N PRO A 47 -18.93 0.24 -9.03
CA PRO A 47 -18.79 -1.12 -9.55
C PRO A 47 -18.34 -1.12 -11.03
N GLY A 48 -17.24 -1.81 -11.32
CA GLY A 48 -16.64 -1.85 -12.66
C GLY A 48 -15.66 -0.72 -12.98
N HIS A 49 -15.43 0.21 -12.04
CA HIS A 49 -14.36 1.19 -12.09
C HIS A 49 -13.28 0.81 -11.07
N GLY A 50 -12.03 1.21 -11.32
CA GLY A 50 -10.90 0.93 -10.42
C GLY A 50 -11.05 1.57 -9.04
N PHE A 51 -9.98 1.57 -8.25
CA PHE A 51 -9.96 2.34 -7.00
C PHE A 51 -10.12 3.83 -7.31
N LYS A 52 -11.01 4.50 -6.57
CA LYS A 52 -11.27 5.93 -6.74
C LYS A 52 -10.07 6.74 -6.26
N ARG A 53 -9.51 6.33 -5.12
CA ARG A 53 -8.38 6.98 -4.47
C ARG A 53 -7.63 5.99 -3.61
N SER A 54 -6.32 6.14 -3.54
CA SER A 54 -5.47 5.39 -2.63
C SER A 54 -4.45 6.32 -2.00
N ARG A 55 -4.27 6.29 -0.68
CA ARG A 55 -3.40 7.24 0.03
C ARG A 55 -2.74 6.65 1.26
N VAL A 56 -1.57 7.19 1.61
CA VAL A 56 -0.89 6.98 2.89
C VAL A 56 -0.77 8.35 3.57
N GLY A 57 -1.48 8.54 4.68
CA GLY A 57 -1.70 9.89 5.20
C GLY A 57 -2.38 10.79 4.16
N ASP A 58 -1.75 11.93 3.86
CA ASP A 58 -2.19 12.87 2.81
C ASP A 58 -1.50 12.68 1.45
N VAL A 59 -0.61 11.68 1.33
CA VAL A 59 0.07 11.38 0.06
C VAL A 59 -0.78 10.42 -0.77
N GLU A 60 -1.30 10.91 -1.90
CA GLU A 60 -2.03 10.09 -2.88
C GLU A 60 -1.06 9.23 -3.71
N LEU A 61 -1.38 7.95 -3.83
CA LEU A 61 -0.60 6.93 -4.51
C LEU A 61 -1.41 6.34 -5.66
N HIS A 62 -0.75 5.95 -6.74
CA HIS A 62 -1.34 5.06 -7.73
C HIS A 62 -1.05 3.60 -7.36
N VAL A 63 -1.99 2.92 -6.71
CA VAL A 63 -1.83 1.54 -6.26
C VAL A 63 -2.12 0.56 -7.40
N THR A 64 -1.19 -0.35 -7.65
CA THR A 64 -1.34 -1.41 -8.68
C THR A 64 -1.10 -2.79 -8.09
N ASP A 65 -1.75 -3.80 -8.63
CA ASP A 65 -1.73 -5.19 -8.13
C ASP A 65 -1.09 -6.19 -9.10
N LEU A 66 -0.31 -5.69 -10.06
CA LEU A 66 0.35 -6.47 -11.11
C LEU A 66 1.20 -7.63 -10.57
N ALA A 67 1.85 -7.43 -9.42
CA ALA A 67 2.71 -8.41 -8.78
C ALA A 67 1.99 -9.27 -7.72
N LEU A 68 0.70 -9.04 -7.44
CA LEU A 68 -0.04 -9.70 -6.36
C LEU A 68 -0.56 -11.09 -6.74
N GLY A 69 -0.69 -11.36 -8.05
CA GLY A 69 -1.20 -12.63 -8.59
C GLY A 69 -2.70 -12.87 -8.41
N VAL A 70 -3.37 -12.02 -7.64
CA VAL A 70 -4.83 -11.94 -7.49
C VAL A 70 -5.24 -10.46 -7.43
N PRO A 71 -6.45 -10.09 -7.89
CA PRO A 71 -6.89 -8.71 -7.83
C PRO A 71 -6.88 -8.15 -6.40
N LEU A 72 -6.34 -6.95 -6.21
CA LEU A 72 -6.34 -6.29 -4.90
C LEU A 72 -7.77 -6.02 -4.42
N SER A 73 -8.70 -5.77 -5.35
CA SER A 73 -10.13 -5.59 -5.04
C SER A 73 -10.74 -6.81 -4.37
N GLU A 74 -10.32 -8.02 -4.76
CA GLU A 74 -10.78 -9.27 -4.16
C GLU A 74 -10.22 -9.43 -2.74
N ARG A 75 -8.93 -9.12 -2.54
CA ARG A 75 -8.30 -9.13 -1.20
C ARG A 75 -8.96 -8.13 -0.25
N ILE A 76 -9.26 -6.93 -0.72
CA ILE A 76 -9.97 -5.91 0.05
C ILE A 76 -11.38 -6.39 0.38
N ALA A 77 -12.11 -6.96 -0.58
CA ALA A 77 -13.45 -7.50 -0.34
C ALA A 77 -13.45 -8.61 0.73
N GLN A 78 -12.42 -9.45 0.77
CA GLN A 78 -12.26 -10.50 1.78
C GLN A 78 -11.94 -9.94 3.18
N LYS A 79 -11.12 -8.90 3.28
CA LYS A 79 -10.66 -8.34 4.58
C LYS A 79 -11.60 -7.28 5.15
N CYS A 80 -12.17 -6.44 4.30
CA CYS A 80 -12.92 -5.26 4.70
C CYS A 80 -14.43 -5.39 4.44
N GLY A 81 -14.85 -6.44 3.72
CA GLY A 81 -16.22 -6.65 3.29
C GLY A 81 -16.48 -6.14 1.87
N ARG A 82 -17.38 -6.83 1.15
CA ARG A 82 -17.71 -6.58 -0.26
C ARG A 82 -18.35 -5.21 -0.52
N ASP A 83 -18.94 -4.60 0.51
CA ASP A 83 -19.67 -3.34 0.40
C ASP A 83 -18.93 -2.17 1.08
N ALA A 84 -17.73 -2.41 1.62
CA ALA A 84 -16.96 -1.33 2.25
C ALA A 84 -16.50 -0.33 1.18
N ALA A 85 -17.00 0.91 1.27
CA ALA A 85 -16.61 2.01 0.38
C ALA A 85 -15.16 2.48 0.62
N ARG A 86 -14.65 2.26 1.83
CA ARG A 86 -13.32 2.66 2.29
C ARG A 86 -12.71 1.53 3.12
N CYS A 87 -11.42 1.27 2.94
CA CYS A 87 -10.69 0.38 3.81
C CYS A 87 -9.25 0.85 4.02
N ALA A 88 -8.81 0.88 5.27
CA ALA A 88 -7.42 1.10 5.62
C ALA A 88 -6.76 -0.23 5.97
N LEU A 89 -5.61 -0.51 5.35
CA LEU A 89 -4.89 -1.76 5.56
C LEU A 89 -3.40 -1.61 5.31
N TRP A 90 -2.60 -2.47 5.93
CA TRP A 90 -1.19 -2.58 5.60
C TRP A 90 -1.02 -3.15 4.19
N LEU A 91 -0.34 -2.42 3.31
CA LEU A 91 0.08 -2.89 2.01
C LEU A 91 1.59 -2.91 1.95
N GLU A 92 2.16 -4.04 1.57
CA GLU A 92 3.58 -4.17 1.30
C GLU A 92 3.81 -4.16 -0.21
N GLY A 93 4.73 -3.33 -0.67
CA GLY A 93 4.87 -3.01 -2.08
C GLY A 93 6.13 -2.22 -2.40
N ARG A 94 6.32 -1.92 -3.68
CA ARG A 94 7.44 -1.13 -4.18
C ARG A 94 6.97 0.28 -4.54
N TYR A 95 7.60 1.29 -3.94
CA TYR A 95 7.27 2.69 -4.18
C TYR A 95 8.11 3.29 -5.30
N GLY A 96 7.46 4.03 -6.21
CA GLY A 96 8.11 4.88 -7.20
C GLY A 96 8.86 4.13 -8.31
N GLU A 97 8.71 2.80 -8.41
CA GLU A 97 9.09 2.06 -9.61
C GLU A 97 8.15 2.54 -10.73
N LYS A 98 8.70 3.05 -11.84
CA LYS A 98 7.89 3.64 -12.91
C LYS A 98 7.18 2.54 -13.70
N PRO A 99 5.85 2.54 -13.82
CA PRO A 99 5.15 1.78 -14.85
C PRO A 99 5.10 2.62 -16.14
N PRO A 100 4.75 2.04 -17.30
CA PRO A 100 4.69 2.76 -18.57
C PRO A 100 3.57 3.80 -18.69
N PHE A 101 2.84 4.12 -17.61
CA PHE A 101 1.66 4.98 -17.67
C PHE A 101 1.97 6.42 -17.22
N PRO A 102 1.54 7.44 -17.97
CA PRO A 102 1.62 8.83 -17.53
C PRO A 102 0.57 9.03 -16.44
N ASN A 103 0.98 8.96 -15.17
CA ASN A 103 0.15 9.32 -14.03
C ASN A 103 0.91 10.34 -13.17
N ASP A 104 0.19 11.34 -12.67
CA ASP A 104 0.77 12.44 -11.88
C ASP A 104 1.10 12.01 -10.43
N HIS A 105 0.61 10.83 -10.01
CA HIS A 105 0.86 10.25 -8.69
C HIS A 105 1.96 9.18 -8.72
N PRO A 106 2.77 9.07 -7.66
CA PRO A 106 3.76 8.00 -7.54
C PRO A 106 3.09 6.62 -7.50
N GLN A 107 3.64 5.65 -8.23
CA GLN A 107 3.14 4.28 -8.21
C GLN A 107 3.52 3.57 -6.92
N TYR A 108 2.62 2.74 -6.42
CA TYR A 108 2.89 1.74 -5.40
C TYR A 108 2.42 0.36 -5.87
N GLU A 109 3.38 -0.49 -6.26
CA GLU A 109 3.09 -1.84 -6.73
C GLU A 109 3.00 -2.80 -5.55
N VAL A 110 1.80 -3.35 -5.32
CA VAL A 110 1.50 -4.21 -4.17
C VAL A 110 2.03 -5.62 -4.40
N LEU A 111 2.82 -6.08 -3.44
CA LEU A 111 3.35 -7.44 -3.35
C LEU A 111 2.57 -8.28 -2.35
N LYS A 112 2.06 -7.66 -1.27
CA LYS A 112 1.32 -8.37 -0.21
C LYS A 112 0.31 -7.47 0.49
N VAL A 113 -0.82 -8.07 0.85
CA VAL A 113 -1.92 -7.44 1.59
C VAL A 113 -1.88 -7.92 3.04
N GLY A 114 -1.61 -7.00 3.96
CA GLY A 114 -1.58 -7.23 5.40
C GLY A 114 -2.94 -7.01 6.07
N ASP A 115 -2.93 -6.74 7.38
CA ASP A 115 -4.14 -6.59 8.18
C ASP A 115 -4.80 -5.21 8.03
N VAL A 116 -6.10 -5.18 8.33
CA VAL A 116 -6.86 -3.93 8.43
C VAL A 116 -6.30 -3.11 9.58
N VAL A 117 -6.19 -1.81 9.38
CA VAL A 117 -5.67 -0.87 10.39
C VAL A 117 -6.71 0.15 10.78
N ASP A 118 -6.63 0.59 12.02
CA ASP A 118 -7.39 1.73 12.51
C ASP A 118 -6.65 3.02 12.19
N GLU A 119 -7.28 3.87 11.36
CA GLU A 119 -6.73 5.18 10.95
C GLU A 119 -6.61 6.18 12.11
N THR A 120 -7.22 5.90 13.27
CA THR A 120 -7.23 6.79 14.44
C THR A 120 -5.98 6.66 15.32
N VAL A 121 -5.13 5.66 15.06
CA VAL A 121 -3.87 5.44 15.79
C VAL A 121 -2.72 6.12 15.05
N GLU A 122 -1.66 6.53 15.74
CA GLU A 122 -0.44 7.01 15.08
C GLU A 122 0.19 5.87 14.26
N LEU A 123 0.04 5.92 12.94
CA LEU A 123 0.60 4.94 12.02
C LEU A 123 1.90 5.47 11.40
N LYS A 124 2.84 4.56 11.14
CA LYS A 124 4.14 4.85 10.51
C LYS A 124 4.32 3.95 9.30
N GLY A 125 4.86 4.47 8.21
CA GLY A 125 5.34 3.59 7.14
C GLY A 125 6.45 2.69 7.69
N GLU A 126 6.67 1.52 7.10
CA GLU A 126 7.74 0.61 7.49
C GLU A 126 8.59 0.26 6.26
N ARG A 127 9.91 0.13 6.43
CA ARG A 127 10.85 -0.26 5.36
C ARG A 127 11.39 -1.66 5.64
N ALA A 128 11.37 -2.56 4.67
CA ALA A 128 12.08 -3.83 4.80
C ALA A 128 13.60 -3.58 4.85
N LYS A 129 14.29 -4.20 5.81
CA LYS A 129 15.76 -4.18 5.88
C LYS A 129 16.40 -4.78 4.63
#